data_AF-A0A815EB76-F1
#
_entry.id   AF-A0A815EB76-F1
#
_cell.length_a   1.000
_cell.length_b   1.000
_cell.length_c   1.000
_cell.angle_alpha   90.00
_cell.angle_beta   90.00
_cell.angle_gamma   90.00
#
_symmetry.space_group_name_H-M   'P 1'
#
loop_
_entity.id
_entity.type
_entity.pdbx_description
1 polymer ?
#
loop_
_entity_poly.entity_id
_entity_poly.type
_entity_poly.pdbx_seq_one_letter_code
_entity_poly.pdbx_strand_id
1 'polypeptide(L)'
;MKLIRITTTANQLMTRLNTVFKQNSTASELKTEPLKYGECDCGTTNDTCTELIKIYEKVGFTLKENYTIPNFFVGCYLIDALFLSTLECFYNESCMKGLLEYFPPVVEPWTVPALNSSLSQANKLIGSIVDELMIDEWSAYANFTSYYHKCAP
;
A
#
# COMPACT_ATOMS: atom_id res chain seq x y z
N MET A 1 10.56 11.99 -6.52
CA MET A 1 9.15 11.82 -6.07
C MET A 1 8.32 13.13 -6.03
N LYS A 2 8.91 14.30 -5.73
CA LYS A 2 8.19 15.59 -5.62
C LYS A 2 7.35 15.99 -6.85
N LEU A 3 7.83 15.71 -8.07
CA LEU A 3 7.09 16.02 -9.30
C LEU A 3 5.79 15.20 -9.42
N ILE A 4 5.86 13.90 -9.11
CA ILE A 4 4.68 13.01 -9.09
C ILE A 4 3.67 13.55 -8.07
N ARG A 5 4.10 13.92 -6.86
CA ARG A 5 3.23 14.49 -5.84
C ARG A 5 2.48 15.74 -6.35
N ILE A 6 3.20 16.69 -6.94
CA ILE A 6 2.62 17.92 -7.50
C ILE A 6 1.60 17.61 -8.61
N THR A 7 1.91 16.68 -9.52
CA THR A 7 0.97 16.31 -10.59
C THR A 7 -0.27 15.61 -10.05
N THR A 8 -0.12 14.82 -8.97
CA THR A 8 -1.19 14.04 -8.34
C THR A 8 -2.15 14.94 -7.55
N THR A 9 -1.62 15.93 -6.81
CA THR A 9 -2.46 16.91 -6.09
C THR A 9 -3.09 17.95 -7.01
N ALA A 10 -2.41 18.35 -8.09
CA ALA A 10 -2.94 19.29 -9.06
C ALA A 10 -4.02 18.70 -9.98
N ASN A 11 -4.08 17.37 -10.14
CA ASN A 11 -5.03 16.71 -11.02
C ASN A 11 -6.02 15.80 -10.25
N GLN A 12 -6.90 16.45 -9.49
CA GLN A 12 -7.91 15.83 -8.63
C GLN A 12 -8.84 14.84 -9.38
N LEU A 13 -9.04 15.06 -10.68
CA LEU A 13 -9.86 14.19 -11.55
C LEU A 13 -9.15 12.88 -11.93
N MET A 14 -7.82 12.93 -12.06
CA MET A 14 -7.00 11.74 -12.36
C MET A 14 -6.79 10.86 -11.13
N THR A 15 -6.87 11.40 -9.92
CA THR A 15 -6.75 10.66 -8.64
C THR A 15 -8.01 9.89 -8.22
N ARG A 16 -8.86 9.52 -9.19
CA ARG A 16 -10.18 8.91 -9.03
C ARG A 16 -10.21 7.62 -8.17
N LEU A 17 -9.06 7.04 -7.86
CA LEU A 17 -8.89 5.78 -7.14
C LEU A 17 -8.94 5.91 -5.60
N ASN A 18 -9.48 7.00 -5.05
CA ASN A 18 -9.54 7.24 -3.59
C ASN A 18 -8.15 7.20 -2.92
N THR A 19 -7.11 7.69 -3.59
CA THR A 19 -5.76 7.76 -3.00
C THR A 19 -5.45 9.11 -2.39
N VAL A 20 -5.98 10.20 -2.99
CA VAL A 20 -5.77 11.58 -2.51
C VAL A 20 -7.09 12.32 -2.36
N PHE A 21 -7.98 12.17 -3.33
CA PHE A 21 -9.31 12.78 -3.35
C PHE A 21 -10.37 11.70 -3.54
N LYS A 22 -11.50 11.85 -2.86
CA LYS A 22 -12.74 11.11 -3.13
C LYS A 22 -13.63 11.94 -4.04
N GLN A 23 -14.33 11.28 -4.96
CA GLN A 23 -15.23 11.91 -5.91
C GLN A 23 -16.67 11.56 -5.58
N ASN A 24 -17.54 12.57 -5.55
CA ASN A 24 -18.98 12.39 -5.42
C ASN A 24 -19.66 13.03 -6.63
N SER A 25 -20.29 12.21 -7.46
CA SER A 25 -20.95 12.65 -8.70
C SER A 25 -22.46 12.53 -8.56
N THR A 26 -23.17 13.61 -8.88
CA THR A 26 -24.60 13.58 -9.19
C THR A 26 -24.80 13.73 -10.70
N ALA A 27 -26.05 13.66 -11.18
CA ALA A 27 -26.35 13.81 -12.61
C ALA A 27 -25.90 15.18 -13.20
N SER A 28 -25.63 16.18 -12.37
CA SER A 28 -25.31 17.55 -12.80
C SER A 28 -24.07 18.17 -12.16
N GLU A 29 -23.45 17.50 -11.17
CA GLU A 29 -22.32 18.07 -10.43
C GLU A 29 -21.28 17.02 -10.08
N LEU A 30 -20.01 17.41 -10.17
CA LEU A 30 -18.86 16.60 -9.82
C LEU A 30 -18.10 17.29 -8.68
N LYS A 31 -18.19 16.74 -7.47
CA LYS A 31 -17.45 17.24 -6.31
C LYS A 31 -16.27 16.35 -6.01
N THR A 32 -15.12 16.98 -5.77
CA THR A 32 -13.92 16.34 -5.25
C THR A 32 -13.65 16.84 -3.85
N GLU A 33 -13.44 15.92 -2.93
CA GLU A 33 -13.09 16.23 -1.54
C GLU A 33 -11.78 15.53 -1.21
N PRO A 34 -10.82 16.20 -0.54
CA PRO A 34 -9.61 15.56 -0.10
C PRO A 34 -9.93 14.45 0.91
N LEU A 35 -9.15 13.39 0.86
CA LEU A 35 -9.16 12.38 1.92
C LEU A 35 -8.55 12.95 3.19
N LYS A 36 -9.03 12.43 4.32
CA LYS A 36 -8.58 12.84 5.65
C LYS A 36 -8.20 11.62 6.45
N TYR A 37 -7.08 11.72 7.16
CA TYR A 37 -6.52 10.68 8.01
C TYR A 37 -6.20 11.33 9.36
N GLY A 38 -7.01 11.09 10.39
CA GLY A 38 -6.99 11.90 11.62
C GLY A 38 -7.16 13.40 11.36
N GLU A 39 -6.24 14.23 11.87
CA GLU A 39 -6.21 15.70 11.68
C GLU A 39 -5.60 16.12 10.33
N CYS A 40 -5.14 15.17 9.50
CA CYS A 40 -4.55 15.45 8.21
C CYS A 40 -5.59 15.55 7.09
N ASP A 41 -5.35 16.46 6.14
CA ASP A 41 -6.09 16.67 4.90
C ASP A 41 -5.14 16.57 3.69
N CYS A 42 -5.40 15.60 2.82
CA CYS A 42 -4.53 15.29 1.68
C CYS A 42 -4.50 16.37 0.57
N GLY A 43 -5.40 17.36 0.62
CA GLY A 43 -5.41 18.47 -0.31
C GLY A 43 -4.63 19.70 0.16
N THR A 44 -4.32 19.80 1.45
CA THR A 44 -3.78 21.03 2.06
C THR A 44 -2.60 20.82 3.02
N THR A 45 -2.47 19.65 3.64
CA THR A 45 -1.46 19.38 4.67
C THR A 45 -0.31 18.49 4.18
N ASN A 46 0.73 18.37 5.03
CA ASN A 46 2.05 17.81 4.78
C ASN A 46 2.03 16.41 4.13
N ASP A 47 3.05 16.10 3.33
CA ASP A 47 3.18 14.84 2.57
C ASP A 47 3.31 13.57 3.44
N THR A 48 3.29 13.69 4.76
CA THR A 48 3.59 12.61 5.73
C THR A 48 2.34 12.04 6.40
N CYS A 49 1.15 12.38 5.92
CA CYS A 49 -0.09 11.97 6.54
C CYS A 49 -0.37 10.49 6.29
N THR A 50 -0.23 9.68 7.35
CA THR A 50 -0.43 8.24 7.35
C THR A 50 -1.11 7.78 8.64
N GLU A 51 -1.93 6.73 8.55
CA GLU A 51 -2.54 6.03 9.68
C GLU A 51 -2.54 4.52 9.44
N LEU A 52 -2.74 3.72 10.50
CA LEU A 52 -2.94 2.29 10.33
C LEU A 52 -4.23 2.02 9.56
N ILE A 53 -4.19 1.08 8.62
CA ILE A 53 -5.38 0.70 7.87
C ILE A 53 -6.37 0.00 8.80
N LYS A 54 -7.62 0.43 8.69
CA LYS A 54 -8.74 -0.06 9.48
C LYS A 54 -9.80 -0.60 8.55
N ILE A 55 -10.34 -1.76 8.93
CA ILE A 55 -11.45 -2.36 8.25
C ILE A 55 -12.72 -2.08 9.04
N TYR A 56 -13.69 -1.50 8.35
CA TYR A 56 -14.97 -1.11 8.92
C TYR A 56 -16.06 -2.05 8.45
N GLU A 57 -16.93 -2.44 9.39
CA GLU A 57 -18.16 -3.16 9.10
C GLU A 57 -19.35 -2.20 9.18
N LYS A 58 -20.31 -2.36 8.27
CA LYS A 58 -21.56 -1.59 8.30
C LYS A 58 -22.52 -2.21 9.30
N VAL A 59 -22.78 -1.50 10.40
CA VAL A 59 -23.75 -1.91 11.43
C VAL A 59 -24.94 -0.96 11.38
N GLY A 60 -25.98 -1.33 10.62
CA GLY A 60 -27.12 -0.46 10.35
C GLY A 60 -26.73 0.71 9.43
N PHE A 61 -26.78 1.94 9.95
CA PHE A 61 -26.40 3.16 9.24
C PHE A 61 -25.01 3.70 9.62
N THR A 62 -24.30 3.04 10.54
CA THR A 62 -22.96 3.47 10.98
C THR A 62 -21.88 2.50 10.50
N LEU A 63 -20.66 3.03 10.38
CA LEU A 63 -19.46 2.23 10.17
C LEU A 63 -18.78 2.01 11.52
N LYS A 64 -18.60 0.75 11.90
CA LYS A 64 -17.89 0.37 13.13
C LYS A 64 -16.55 -0.23 12.75
N GLU A 65 -15.47 0.22 13.39
CA GLU A 65 -14.17 -0.41 13.25
C GLU A 65 -14.27 -1.88 13.72
N ASN A 66 -13.93 -2.81 12.83
CA ASN A 66 -13.96 -4.24 13.13
C ASN A 66 -12.55 -4.80 13.35
N TYR A 67 -11.60 -4.40 12.51
CA TYR A 67 -10.24 -4.94 12.55
C TYR A 67 -9.21 -3.90 12.09
N THR A 68 -8.06 -3.85 12.76
CA THR A 68 -6.90 -3.05 12.32
C THR A 68 -5.81 -4.01 11.87
N ILE A 69 -5.26 -3.80 10.67
CA ILE A 69 -4.20 -4.66 10.16
C ILE A 69 -2.88 -4.26 10.83
N PRO A 70 -2.16 -5.20 11.47
CA PRO A 70 -0.91 -4.90 12.16
C PRO A 70 0.13 -4.28 11.24
N ASN A 71 0.69 -3.13 11.66
CA ASN A 71 1.81 -2.45 10.99
C ASN A 71 1.62 -2.27 9.47
N PHE A 72 0.39 -2.04 9.03
CA PHE A 72 0.06 -1.73 7.65
C PHE A 72 -0.62 -0.38 7.59
N PHE A 73 -0.05 0.54 6.80
CA PHE A 73 -0.42 1.94 6.79
C PHE A 73 -1.13 2.32 5.49
N VAL A 74 -2.03 3.28 5.62
CA VAL A 74 -2.65 4.03 4.52
C VAL A 74 -2.33 5.50 4.71
N GLY A 75 -2.32 6.28 3.63
CA GLY A 75 -2.05 7.71 3.70
C GLY A 75 -2.28 8.40 2.38
N CYS A 76 -2.04 9.71 2.35
CA CYS A 76 -2.26 10.53 1.15
C CYS A 76 -1.43 10.07 -0.05
N TYR A 77 -0.29 9.40 0.19
CA TYR A 77 0.51 8.78 -0.85
C TYR A 77 0.71 7.31 -0.53
N LEU A 78 0.11 6.44 -1.37
CA LEU A 78 0.10 5.00 -1.17
C LEU A 78 1.51 4.41 -1.01
N ILE A 79 2.48 4.87 -1.81
CA ILE A 79 3.86 4.37 -1.76
C ILE A 79 4.55 4.75 -0.45
N ASP A 80 4.35 5.97 0.04
CA ASP A 80 4.95 6.41 1.29
C ASP A 80 4.38 5.61 2.48
N ALA A 81 3.06 5.41 2.51
CA ALA A 81 2.40 4.56 3.50
C ALA A 81 2.84 3.09 3.39
N LEU A 82 2.98 2.56 2.17
CA LEU A 82 3.48 1.21 1.94
C LEU A 82 4.90 1.05 2.49
N PHE A 83 5.79 2.01 2.28
CA PHE A 83 7.17 1.94 2.77
C PHE A 83 7.27 1.95 4.30
N LEU A 84 6.33 2.61 4.97
CA LEU A 84 6.20 2.58 6.43
C LEU A 84 5.52 1.31 6.96
N SER A 85 4.94 0.49 6.07
CA SER A 85 4.29 -0.76 6.43
C SER A 85 5.28 -1.92 6.53
N THR A 86 4.84 -3.01 7.14
CA THR A 86 5.57 -4.28 7.23
C THR A 86 4.77 -5.40 6.58
N LEU A 87 5.40 -6.56 6.40
CA LEU A 87 4.74 -7.76 5.90
C LEU A 87 4.14 -8.63 7.01
N GLU A 88 4.04 -8.13 8.24
CA GLU A 88 3.64 -8.90 9.43
C GLU A 88 2.36 -9.71 9.23
N CYS A 89 1.31 -9.07 8.71
CA CYS A 89 0.03 -9.73 8.44
C CYS A 89 0.16 -10.90 7.45
N PHE A 90 1.06 -10.79 6.47
CA PHE A 90 1.24 -11.81 5.43
C PHE A 90 1.85 -13.10 5.97
N TYR A 91 2.56 -13.05 7.10
CA TYR A 91 3.10 -14.24 7.79
C TYR A 91 2.15 -14.80 8.86
N ASN A 92 1.00 -14.15 9.10
CA ASN A 92 0.03 -14.56 10.11
C ASN A 92 -1.25 -15.09 9.44
N GLU A 93 -1.55 -16.38 9.63
CA GLU A 93 -2.70 -17.04 9.03
C GLU A 93 -4.04 -16.41 9.43
N SER A 94 -4.20 -16.02 10.69
CA SER A 94 -5.42 -15.37 11.16
C SER A 94 -5.60 -13.98 10.55
N CYS A 95 -4.51 -13.24 10.38
CA CYS A 95 -4.55 -11.93 9.73
C CYS A 95 -4.88 -12.03 8.23
N MET A 96 -4.23 -12.94 7.51
CA MET A 96 -4.52 -13.23 6.10
C MET A 96 -5.96 -13.68 5.89
N LYS A 97 -6.48 -14.53 6.78
CA LYS A 97 -7.89 -14.93 6.72
C LYS A 97 -8.84 -13.75 6.86
N GLY A 98 -8.58 -12.86 7.84
CA GLY A 98 -9.35 -11.63 8.00
C GLY A 98 -9.31 -10.75 6.74
N LEU A 99 -8.13 -10.58 6.14
CA LEU A 99 -7.97 -9.86 4.87
C LEU A 99 -8.83 -10.46 3.74
N LEU A 100 -8.78 -11.77 3.56
CA LEU A 100 -9.50 -12.47 2.48
C LEU A 100 -11.02 -12.45 2.68
N GLU A 101 -11.52 -12.44 3.92
CA GLU A 101 -12.94 -12.28 4.21
C GLU A 101 -13.48 -10.91 3.76
N TYR A 102 -12.64 -9.86 3.83
CA TYR A 102 -13.01 -8.50 3.41
C TYR A 102 -12.85 -8.21 1.93
N PHE A 103 -11.91 -8.90 1.28
CA PHE A 103 -11.71 -8.83 -0.16
C PHE A 103 -12.09 -10.17 -0.80
N PRO A 104 -13.38 -10.57 -0.75
CA PRO A 104 -13.79 -11.83 -1.31
C PRO A 104 -13.49 -11.82 -2.82
N PRO A 105 -12.90 -12.90 -3.35
CA PRO A 105 -12.61 -13.00 -4.76
C PRO A 105 -13.88 -12.91 -5.60
N VAL A 106 -13.78 -12.21 -6.74
CA VAL A 106 -14.87 -12.11 -7.72
C VAL A 106 -15.10 -13.46 -8.43
N VAL A 107 -14.09 -14.36 -8.43
CA VAL A 107 -14.13 -15.67 -9.09
C VAL A 107 -13.33 -16.70 -8.30
N GLU A 108 -13.97 -17.84 -7.96
CA GLU A 108 -13.45 -19.01 -7.23
C GLU A 108 -12.88 -18.78 -5.80
N PRO A 109 -12.86 -19.80 -4.91
CA PRO A 109 -12.28 -19.65 -3.58
C PRO A 109 -10.76 -19.46 -3.66
N TRP A 110 -10.34 -18.20 -3.55
CA TRP A 110 -8.94 -17.79 -3.52
C TRP A 110 -8.33 -18.18 -2.17
N THR A 111 -7.66 -19.32 -2.13
CA THR A 111 -6.93 -19.75 -0.93
C THR A 111 -5.51 -19.21 -1.02
N VAL A 112 -5.25 -18.09 -0.37
CA VAL A 112 -3.89 -17.52 -0.28
C VAL A 112 -3.33 -17.89 1.10
N PRO A 113 -2.42 -18.88 1.20
CA PRO A 113 -1.83 -19.23 2.47
C PRO A 113 -0.94 -18.09 2.99
N ALA A 114 -0.81 -17.99 4.31
CA ALA A 114 0.21 -17.14 4.90
C ALA A 114 1.61 -17.57 4.46
N LEU A 115 2.51 -16.59 4.37
CA LEU A 115 3.91 -16.79 4.05
C LEU A 115 4.60 -17.64 5.13
N ASN A 116 5.64 -18.35 4.70
CA ASN A 116 6.40 -19.25 5.57
C ASN A 116 7.20 -18.45 6.62
N SER A 117 6.89 -18.65 7.90
CA SER A 117 7.53 -17.97 9.03
C SER A 117 9.03 -18.25 9.16
N SER A 118 9.55 -19.35 8.59
CA SER A 118 10.98 -19.66 8.60
C SER A 118 11.83 -18.71 7.73
N LEU A 119 11.21 -17.99 6.79
CA LEU A 119 11.84 -16.98 5.94
C LEU A 119 11.44 -15.55 6.37
N SER A 120 10.91 -15.41 7.59
CA SER A 120 10.21 -14.20 8.01
C SER A 120 11.10 -12.96 8.08
N GLN A 121 10.75 -11.99 7.25
CA GLN A 121 11.09 -10.58 7.45
C GLN A 121 9.85 -9.79 7.91
N ALA A 122 8.94 -10.44 8.65
CA ALA A 122 7.63 -9.91 9.05
C ALA A 122 7.68 -8.49 9.62
N ASN A 123 8.67 -8.22 10.47
CA ASN A 123 8.80 -6.93 11.17
C ASN A 123 9.63 -5.90 10.40
N LYS A 124 10.12 -6.24 9.21
CA LYS A 124 10.94 -5.33 8.40
C LYS A 124 10.02 -4.38 7.63
N LEU A 125 10.41 -3.11 7.59
CA LEU A 125 9.73 -2.13 6.76
C LEU A 125 9.83 -2.53 5.29
N ILE A 126 8.72 -2.46 4.57
CA ILE A 126 8.68 -2.73 3.13
C ILE A 126 9.61 -1.75 2.40
N GLY A 127 9.73 -0.50 2.87
CA GLY A 127 10.71 0.44 2.31
C GLY A 127 12.12 -0.11 2.33
N SER A 128 12.56 -0.67 3.46
CA SER A 128 13.89 -1.30 3.58
C SER A 128 14.04 -2.55 2.72
N ILE A 129 12.97 -3.33 2.52
CA ILE A 129 12.99 -4.48 1.61
C ILE A 129 13.16 -3.99 0.16
N VAL A 130 12.42 -2.95 -0.22
CA VAL A 130 12.50 -2.37 -1.57
C VAL A 130 13.88 -1.77 -1.82
N ASP A 131 14.43 -1.03 -0.86
CA ASP A 131 15.78 -0.46 -0.97
C ASP A 131 16.83 -1.55 -1.22
N GLU A 132 16.76 -2.69 -0.53
CA GLU A 132 17.67 -3.83 -0.75
C GLU A 132 17.48 -4.54 -2.10
N LEU A 133 16.29 -4.43 -2.70
CA LEU A 133 16.01 -4.98 -4.03
C LEU A 133 16.43 -4.03 -5.16
N MET A 134 16.60 -2.74 -4.85
CA MET A 134 17.05 -1.76 -5.82
C MET A 134 18.56 -1.81 -5.99
N ILE A 135 19.02 -1.51 -7.20
CA ILE A 135 20.44 -1.43 -7.51
C ILE A 135 20.96 -0.11 -6.92
N ASP A 136 21.80 -0.20 -5.89
CA ASP A 136 22.39 0.96 -5.21
C ASP A 136 23.25 1.82 -6.14
N GLU A 137 24.02 1.17 -7.03
CA GLU A 137 24.90 1.84 -7.97
C GLU A 137 24.84 1.18 -9.35
N TRP A 138 24.49 1.96 -10.36
CA TRP A 138 24.65 1.53 -11.76
C TRP A 138 26.14 1.54 -12.11
N SER A 139 26.80 0.39 -11.98
CA SER A 139 28.18 0.26 -12.44
C SER A 139 28.20 0.36 -13.98
N ALA A 140 28.96 1.29 -14.53
CA ALA A 140 29.19 1.37 -15.99
C ALA A 140 30.04 0.19 -16.51
N TYR A 141 30.59 -0.63 -15.61
CA TYR A 141 31.44 -1.77 -15.92
C TYR A 141 30.88 -3.03 -15.31
N ALA A 142 30.16 -3.81 -16.10
CA ALA A 142 29.66 -5.11 -15.68
C ALA A 142 30.66 -6.22 -16.06
N ASN A 143 31.22 -6.90 -15.05
CA ASN A 143 32.11 -8.04 -15.24
C ASN A 143 31.33 -9.36 -15.07
N PHE A 144 31.07 -10.04 -16.17
CA PHE A 144 30.32 -11.30 -16.20
C PHE A 144 31.21 -12.56 -16.21
N THR A 145 32.52 -12.43 -16.00
CA THR A 145 33.48 -13.54 -16.09
C THR A 145 33.12 -14.70 -15.15
N SER A 146 32.67 -14.39 -13.93
CA SER A 146 32.20 -15.38 -12.94
C SER A 146 30.94 -16.12 -13.40
N TYR A 147 29.99 -15.39 -14.02
CA TYR A 147 28.77 -15.97 -14.57
C TYR A 147 29.08 -16.93 -15.71
N TYR A 148 29.92 -16.51 -16.67
CA TYR A 148 30.30 -17.35 -17.79
C TYR A 148 31.12 -18.58 -17.37
N HIS A 149 31.98 -18.49 -16.35
CA HIS A 149 32.68 -19.67 -15.82
C HIS A 149 31.75 -20.68 -15.16
N LYS A 150 30.70 -20.22 -14.47
CA LYS A 150 29.71 -21.11 -13.84
C LYS A 150 28.72 -21.70 -14.82
N CYS A 151 28.43 -20.98 -15.90
CA CYS A 151 27.46 -21.39 -16.92
C CYS A 151 28.13 -21.93 -18.20
N ALA A 152 29.43 -22.25 -18.15
CA ALA A 152 30.11 -22.90 -19.26
C ALA A 152 29.58 -24.34 -19.43
N PRO A 153 29.26 -24.78 -20.66
CA PRO A 153 28.73 -26.11 -20.96
C PRO A 153 29.72 -27.23 -20.68
#